data_AF-A0A2S3U4U9-F1
#
_entry.id   AF-A0A2S3U4U9-F1
#
_cell.length_a   1.000
_cell.length_b   1.000
_cell.length_c   1.000
_cell.angle_alpha   90.00
_cell.angle_beta   90.00
_cell.angle_gamma   90.00
#
_symmetry.space_group_name_H-M   'P 1'
#
loop_
_entity.id
_entity.type
_entity.pdbx_description
1 polymer ?
#
loop_
_entity_poly.entity_id
_entity_poly.type
_entity_poly.pdbx_seq_one_letter_code
_entity_poly.pdbx_strand_id
1 'polypeptide(L)' 'MDLLSPLKIMTRGYAFVTADEQVVHGVKQLQPEQTVAIHMADGEAQAQITKIDGGK' A
#
# COMPACT_ATOMS: atom_id res chain seq x y z
N MET A 1 13.57 14.51 -20.01
CA MET A 1 12.19 14.24 -19.53
C MET A 1 12.13 12.77 -19.26
N ASP A 2 12.82 12.38 -18.20
CA ASP A 2 13.19 11.01 -17.96
C ASP A 2 12.03 10.35 -17.24
N LEU A 3 11.24 9.61 -18.03
CA LEU A 3 10.28 8.63 -17.55
C LEU A 3 11.05 7.62 -16.70
N LEU A 4 11.14 7.87 -15.40
CA LEU A 4 11.45 6.84 -14.43
C LEU A 4 10.35 5.78 -14.56
N SER A 5 10.63 4.76 -15.38
CA SER A 5 9.68 3.69 -15.66
C SER A 5 9.17 3.10 -14.35
N PRO A 6 7.85 3.05 -14.12
CA PRO A 6 7.24 2.53 -12.89
C PRO A 6 7.77 1.14 -12.49
N LEU A 7 8.19 0.33 -13.48
CA LEU A 7 8.80 -0.99 -13.29
C LEU A 7 10.12 -0.97 -12.49
N LYS A 8 10.88 0.13 -12.54
CA LYS A 8 12.14 0.29 -11.80
C LYS A 8 11.93 0.64 -10.32
N ILE A 9 10.70 1.02 -9.97
CA ILE A 9 10.30 1.38 -8.61
C ILE A 9 9.92 0.10 -7.86
N MET A 10 9.15 -0.81 -8.46
CA MET A 10 8.75 -2.07 -7.81
C MET A 10 9.94 -2.97 -7.38
N THR A 11 11.09 -2.87 -8.05
CA THR A 11 12.33 -3.60 -7.70
C THR A 11 13.03 -3.11 -6.43
N ARG A 12 12.57 -2.00 -5.82
CA ARG A 12 13.14 -1.44 -4.59
C ARG A 12 12.38 -1.83 -3.32
N GLY A 13 11.42 -2.75 -3.40
CA GLY A 13 10.61 -3.19 -2.26
C GLY A 13 9.35 -2.36 -2.04
N TYR A 14 8.73 -1.87 -3.11
CA TYR A 14 7.44 -1.19 -3.01
C TYR A 14 6.33 -2.23 -2.92
N ALA A 15 5.64 -2.23 -1.78
CA ALA A 15 4.38 -2.92 -1.62
C ALA A 15 3.23 -1.96 -1.93
N PHE A 16 2.16 -2.47 -2.53
CA PHE A 16 0.90 -1.74 -2.60
C PHE A 16 -0.10 -2.39 -1.67
N VAL A 17 -0.90 -1.56 -1.03
CA VAL A 17 -1.88 -1.99 -0.05
C VAL A 17 -3.26 -1.89 -0.70
N THR A 18 -4.04 -2.94 -0.58
CA THR A 18 -5.45 -2.98 -0.99
C THR A 18 -6.32 -3.13 0.25
N ALA A 19 -7.47 -2.47 0.23
CA ALA A 19 -8.49 -2.55 1.25
C ALA A 19 -9.82 -2.75 0.52
N ASP A 20 -10.59 -3.79 0.88
CA ASP A 20 -11.86 -4.11 0.22
C ASP A 20 -11.74 -4.18 -1.32
N GLU A 21 -10.70 -4.85 -1.83
CA GLU A 21 -10.37 -4.97 -3.27
C GLU A 21 -10.04 -3.63 -3.98
N GLN A 22 -9.87 -2.54 -3.23
CA GLN A 22 -9.47 -1.23 -3.75
C GLN A 22 -8.06 -0.86 -3.34
N VAL A 23 -7.28 -0.32 -4.27
CA VAL A 23 -5.92 0.15 -3.97
C VAL A 23 -5.97 1.39 -3.09
N VAL A 24 -5.28 1.33 -1.96
CA VAL A 24 -5.14 2.44 -1.02
C VAL A 24 -4.05 3.38 -1.53
N HIS A 25 -4.43 4.59 -1.90
CA HIS A 25 -3.49 5.61 -2.38
C HIS A 25 -3.03 6.58 -1.27
N GLY A 26 -3.68 6.54 -0.11
CA GLY A 26 -3.29 7.37 1.03
C GLY A 26 -3.93 6.95 2.35
N VAL A 27 -3.29 7.37 3.43
CA VAL A 27 -3.69 7.09 4.81
C VAL A 27 -5.08 7.60 5.21
N LYS A 28 -5.64 8.59 4.47
CA LYS A 28 -7.02 9.07 4.68
C LYS A 28 -8.10 8.06 4.28
N GLN A 29 -7.73 7.07 3.46
CA GLN A 29 -8.64 6.01 3.02
C GLN A 29 -8.58 4.78 3.95
N LEU A 30 -7.66 4.79 4.92
CA LEU A 30 -7.53 3.75 5.92
C LEU A 30 -8.32 4.12 7.18
N GLN A 31 -8.80 3.10 7.87
CA GLN A 31 -9.43 3.22 9.17
C GLN A 31 -8.68 2.36 10.20
N PRO A 32 -8.61 2.79 11.48
CA PRO A 32 -8.15 1.91 12.54
C PRO A 32 -8.97 0.62 12.56
N GLU A 33 -8.33 -0.49 12.90
CA GLU A 33 -8.90 -1.84 12.94
C GLU A 33 -9.30 -2.42 11.57
N GLN A 34 -9.06 -1.68 10.47
CA GLN A 34 -9.31 -2.17 9.12
C GLN A 34 -8.29 -3.24 8.71
N THR A 35 -8.77 -4.32 8.10
CA THR A 35 -7.92 -5.34 7.48
C THR A 35 -7.54 -4.91 6.07
N VAL A 36 -6.27 -4.99 5.74
CA VAL A 36 -5.70 -4.67 4.44
C VAL A 36 -4.84 -5.81 3.92
N ALA A 37 -4.76 -5.95 2.61
CA ALA A 37 -3.87 -6.86 1.92
C ALA A 37 -2.67 -6.09 1.36
N ILE A 38 -1.48 -6.58 1.65
CA ILE A 38 -0.20 -6.00 1.24
C ILE A 38 0.36 -6.91 0.16
N HIS A 39 0.36 -6.43 -1.08
CA HIS A 39 0.91 -7.16 -2.20
C HIS A 39 2.35 -6.73 -2.44
N MET A 40 3.24 -7.72 -2.46
CA MET A 40 4.68 -7.58 -2.68
C MET A 40 5.12 -8.41 -3.88
N ALA A 41 6.38 -8.26 -4.28
CA ALA A 41 6.92 -8.98 -5.44
C ALA A 41 6.98 -10.51 -5.23
N ASP A 42 6.99 -10.97 -3.99
CA ASP A 42 7.14 -12.36 -3.56
C ASP A 42 5.85 -12.99 -3.00
N GLY A 43 4.77 -12.23 -2.87
CA GLY A 43 3.50 -12.74 -2.35
C GLY A 43 2.57 -11.66 -1.82
N GLU A 44 1.58 -12.08 -1.03
CA GLU A 44 0.60 -11.22 -0.39
C GLU A 44 0.58 -11.51 1.12
N ALA A 45 0.47 -10.47 1.94
CA ALA A 45 0.30 -10.57 3.38
C ALA A 45 -0.94 -9.81 3.84
N GLN A 46 -1.69 -10.36 4.78
CA GLN A 46 -2.82 -9.65 5.41
C GLN A 46 -2.35 -8.98 6.70
N ALA A 47 -2.74 -7.72 6.87
CA ALA A 47 -2.40 -6.92 8.05
C ALA A 47 -3.62 -6.13 8.54
N GLN A 48 -3.64 -5.79 9.82
CA GLN A 48 -4.66 -4.92 10.41
C GLN A 48 -4.05 -3.57 10.77
N ILE A 49 -4.73 -2.48 10.42
CA ILE A 49 -4.29 -1.12 10.74
C ILE A 49 -4.49 -0.87 12.24
N THR A 50 -3.40 -0.70 12.98
CA THR A 50 -3.45 -0.41 14.43
C THR A 50 -3.38 1.08 14.73
N LYS A 51 -2.74 1.86 13.84
CA LYS A 51 -2.54 3.30 14.00
C LYS A 51 -2.35 3.97 12.65
N ILE A 52 -2.89 5.17 12.52
CA ILE A 52 -2.74 6.02 11.33
C ILE A 52 -2.10 7.34 11.77
N ASP A 53 -0.86 7.56 11.36
CA ASP A 53 -0.15 8.81 11.60
C ASP A 53 -0.04 9.59 10.28
N GLY A 54 -0.77 10.70 10.18
CA GLY A 54 -0.75 11.58 9.01
C GLY A 54 -2.12 11.76 8.36
N GLY A 55 -2.57 13.00 8.31
CA GLY A 55 -3.88 13.38 7.80
C GLY A 55 -4.10 14.86 8.06
N LYS A 56 -3.24 15.71 7.47
CA LYS A 56 -3.51 17.16 7.42
C LYS A 56 -4.43 17.48 6.27
#